data_AF-A0A8B5S2A8-F1
#
_entry.id   AF-A0A8B5S2A8-F1
#
_cell.length_a   1.000
_cell.length_b   1.000
_cell.length_c   1.000
_cell.angle_alpha   90.00
_cell.angle_beta   90.00
_cell.angle_gamma   90.00
#
_symmetry.space_group_name_H-M   'P 1'
#
loop_
_entity.id
_entity.type
_entity.pdbx_description
1 polymer ?
#
loop_
_entity_poly.entity_id
_entity_poly.type
_entity_poly.pdbx_seq_one_letter_code
_entity_poly.pdbx_strand_id
1 'polypeptide(L)'
;MQNQHQKIKGYRDLSQEEIDLMNEIKAIGPQVQAVIEKVQKHISTQRYNCKCDAGQQVHDLDEWDRLESATPERFAAMAKTDFQTGLMYLVRAVAQPTTF
;
A
#
# COMPACT_ATOMS: atom_id res chain seq x y z
N MET A 1 21.22 22.87 -11.87
CA MET A 1 21.91 22.10 -10.82
C MET A 1 22.54 20.88 -11.49
N GLN A 2 23.78 20.55 -11.14
CA GLN A 2 24.61 19.57 -11.84
C GLN A 2 24.00 18.16 -11.81
N ASN A 3 24.08 17.48 -12.96
CA ASN A 3 23.59 16.13 -13.23
C ASN A 3 23.85 15.13 -12.09
N GLN A 4 22.84 14.88 -11.26
CA GLN A 4 22.90 13.89 -10.17
C GLN A 4 22.34 12.51 -10.59
N HIS A 5 22.19 12.27 -11.89
CA HIS A 5 21.92 10.93 -12.43
C HIS A 5 23.25 10.27 -12.80
N GLN A 6 24.06 9.97 -11.78
CA GLN A 6 25.14 8.99 -11.96
C GLN A 6 24.49 7.66 -12.32
N LYS A 7 24.86 7.14 -13.50
CA LYS A 7 24.37 5.87 -14.05
C LYS A 7 24.37 4.78 -13.00
N ILE A 8 23.18 4.37 -12.55
CA ILE A 8 23.03 3.10 -11.85
C ILE A 8 23.23 2.02 -12.91
N LYS A 9 24.22 1.14 -12.72
CA LYS A 9 24.55 0.06 -13.64
C LYS A 9 23.29 -0.76 -13.97
N GLY A 10 22.97 -0.91 -15.27
CA GLY A 10 21.77 -1.61 -15.75
C GLY A 10 20.56 -0.73 -16.08
N TYR A 11 20.64 0.59 -15.80
CA TYR A 11 19.61 1.57 -16.17
C TYR A 11 20.08 2.50 -17.28
N ARG A 12 19.13 2.90 -18.14
CA ARG A 12 19.32 3.97 -19.12
C ARG A 12 19.29 5.34 -18.45
N ASP A 13 19.80 6.35 -19.14
CA ASP A 13 19.61 7.74 -18.73
C ASP A 13 18.13 8.11 -18.92
N LEU A 14 17.53 8.75 -17.91
CA LEU A 14 16.14 9.19 -17.94
C LEU A 14 16.04 10.63 -18.45
N SER A 15 15.01 10.92 -19.24
CA SER A 15 14.63 12.28 -19.60
C SER A 15 14.03 13.00 -18.39
N GLN A 16 13.92 14.33 -18.49
CA GLN A 16 13.29 15.12 -17.43
C GLN A 16 11.82 14.70 -17.23
N GLU A 17 11.09 14.46 -18.32
CA GLU A 17 9.70 13.98 -18.28
C GLU A 17 9.58 12.65 -17.51
N GLU A 18 10.51 11.73 -17.70
CA GLU A 18 10.53 10.45 -16.99
C GLU A 18 10.89 10.61 -15.52
N ILE A 19 11.78 11.54 -15.19
CA ILE A 19 12.09 11.89 -13.79
C ILE A 19 10.85 12.47 -13.10
N ASP A 20 10.12 13.32 -13.79
CA ASP A 20 8.90 13.93 -13.27
C ASP A 20 7.81 12.87 -13.02
N LEU A 21 7.61 11.95 -13.97
CA LEU A 21 6.71 10.79 -13.80
C LEU A 21 7.14 9.91 -12.61
N MET A 22 8.44 9.65 -12.43
CA MET A 22 8.94 8.87 -11.31
C MET A 22 8.65 9.54 -9.97
N ASN A 23 8.73 10.87 -9.91
CA ASN A 23 8.39 11.64 -8.70
C ASN A 23 6.89 11.64 -8.43
N GLU A 24 6.07 11.76 -9.47
CA GLU A 24 4.61 11.65 -9.36
C GLU A 24 4.19 10.28 -8.81
N ILE A 25 4.73 9.18 -9.35
CA ILE A 25 4.47 7.82 -8.86
C ILE A 25 4.87 7.68 -7.39
N LYS A 26 6.04 8.22 -7.00
CA LYS A 26 6.49 8.20 -5.59
C LYS A 26 5.58 8.98 -4.66
N ALA A 27 4.98 10.08 -5.13
CA ALA A 27 4.06 10.90 -4.34
C ALA A 27 2.73 10.19 -4.04
N ILE A 28 2.33 9.20 -4.86
CA ILE A 28 1.13 8.39 -4.63
C ILE A 28 1.31 7.41 -3.47
N GLY A 29 2.52 6.86 -3.29
CA GLY A 29 2.81 5.86 -2.25
C GLY A 29 2.35 6.24 -0.84
N PRO A 30 2.75 7.42 -0.30
CA PRO A 30 2.31 7.89 1.01
C PRO A 30 0.78 8.08 1.11
N GLN A 31 0.13 8.51 0.03
CA GLN A 31 -1.32 8.72 0.02
C GLN A 31 -2.07 7.39 0.14
N VAL A 32 -1.66 6.38 -0.62
CA VAL A 32 -2.24 5.03 -0.54
C VAL A 32 -1.97 4.39 0.82
N GLN A 33 -0.75 4.52 1.34
CA GLN A 33 -0.39 4.03 2.68
C GLN A 33 -1.30 4.63 3.76
N ALA A 34 -1.54 5.94 3.72
CA ALA A 34 -2.41 6.62 4.68
C ALA A 34 -3.86 6.12 4.63
N VAL A 35 -4.38 5.78 3.44
CA VAL A 35 -5.73 5.19 3.30
C VAL A 35 -5.77 3.77 3.88
N ILE A 36 -4.76 2.93 3.59
CA ILE A 36 -4.66 1.57 4.11
C ILE A 36 -4.63 1.58 5.64
N GLU A 37 -3.84 2.47 6.26
CA GLU A 37 -3.76 2.59 7.72
C GLU A 37 -5.10 2.98 8.34
N LYS A 38 -5.85 3.90 7.71
CA LYS A 38 -7.19 4.27 8.17
C LYS A 38 -8.16 3.08 8.12
N VAL A 39 -8.13 2.30 7.04
CA VAL A 39 -8.95 1.09 6.88
C VAL A 39 -8.59 0.04 7.92
N GLN A 40 -7.29 -0.24 8.10
CA GLN A 40 -6.82 -1.21 9.10
C GLN A 40 -7.21 -0.80 10.53
N LYS A 41 -7.08 0.49 10.86
CA LYS A 41 -7.52 1.04 12.15
C LYS A 41 -9.03 0.89 12.32
N HIS A 42 -9.82 1.18 11.29
CA HIS A 42 -11.27 1.01 11.34
C HIS A 42 -11.66 -0.45 11.63
N ILE A 43 -11.07 -1.42 10.92
CA ILE A 43 -11.30 -2.85 11.13
C ILE A 43 -10.92 -3.24 12.57
N SER A 44 -9.77 -2.78 13.05
CA SER A 44 -9.29 -3.05 14.41
C SER A 44 -10.26 -2.51 15.47
N THR A 45 -10.82 -1.32 15.24
CA THR A 45 -11.85 -0.74 16.10
C THR A 45 -13.15 -1.55 16.08
N GLN A 46 -13.60 -2.03 14.91
CA GLN A 46 -14.79 -2.91 14.83
C GLN A 46 -14.58 -4.19 15.65
N ARG A 47 -13.43 -4.85 15.49
CA ARG A 47 -13.07 -6.06 16.25
C ARG A 47 -12.97 -5.81 17.76
N TYR A 48 -12.41 -4.67 18.15
CA TYR A 48 -12.34 -4.27 19.54
C TYR A 48 -13.74 -4.03 20.13
N ASN A 49 -14.61 -3.35 19.39
CA ASN A 49 -15.98 -3.08 19.84
C ASN A 49 -16.82 -4.35 19.97
N CYS A 50 -16.54 -5.39 19.17
CA CYS A 50 -17.15 -6.72 19.36
C CYS A 50 -16.76 -7.36 20.70
N LYS A 51 -15.62 -6.97 21.28
CA LYS A 51 -15.05 -7.52 22.52
C LYS A 51 -15.01 -6.45 23.61
N CYS A 52 -16.16 -6.07 24.13
CA CYS A 52 -16.27 -4.99 25.12
C CYS A 52 -15.94 -5.40 26.56
N ASP A 53 -14.78 -6.01 26.83
CA ASP A 53 -14.20 -6.07 28.17
C ASP A 53 -12.74 -6.59 28.19
N ALA A 54 -12.07 -6.33 29.31
CA ALA A 54 -10.74 -6.84 29.63
C ALA A 54 -10.64 -8.39 29.65
N GLY A 55 -11.78 -9.08 29.59
CA GLY A 55 -11.89 -10.54 29.49
C GLY A 55 -11.80 -11.08 28.05
N GLN A 56 -11.72 -10.20 27.05
CA GLN A 56 -11.71 -10.54 25.62
C GLN A 56 -12.95 -11.34 25.15
N GLN A 57 -14.05 -11.30 25.90
CA GLN A 57 -15.27 -12.01 25.51
C GLN A 57 -15.97 -11.26 24.38
N VAL A 58 -16.43 -11.99 23.36
CA VAL A 58 -17.23 -11.41 22.27
C VAL A 58 -18.65 -11.18 22.79
N HIS A 59 -19.14 -9.96 22.67
CA HIS A 59 -20.48 -9.53 23.09
C HIS A 59 -21.39 -9.16 21.92
N ASP A 60 -20.81 -8.73 20.80
CA ASP A 60 -21.53 -8.52 19.54
C ASP A 60 -21.23 -9.66 18.57
N LEU A 61 -22.02 -10.75 18.69
CA LEU A 61 -21.84 -11.97 17.89
C LEU A 61 -22.21 -11.74 16.42
N ASP A 62 -23.23 -10.94 16.15
CA ASP A 62 -23.70 -10.68 14.78
C ASP A 62 -22.65 -9.91 13.98
N GLU A 63 -22.07 -8.84 14.57
CA GLU A 63 -20.97 -8.10 13.94
C GLU A 63 -19.71 -8.97 13.83
N TRP A 64 -19.42 -9.79 14.85
CA TRP A 64 -18.29 -10.70 14.82
C TRP A 64 -18.39 -11.70 13.66
N ASP A 65 -19.54 -12.36 13.50
CA ASP A 65 -19.78 -13.34 12.43
C ASP A 65 -19.78 -12.68 11.04
N ARG A 66 -20.29 -11.44 10.94
CA ARG A 66 -20.19 -10.64 9.71
C ARG A 66 -18.73 -10.37 9.34
N LEU A 67 -17.90 -9.97 10.30
CA LEU A 67 -16.49 -9.70 10.07
C LEU A 67 -15.70 -10.97 9.73
N GLU A 68 -15.96 -12.09 10.40
CA GLU A 68 -15.38 -13.40 10.07
C GLU A 68 -15.73 -13.82 8.64
N SER A 69 -16.99 -13.65 8.25
CA SER A 69 -17.45 -13.99 6.89
C SER A 69 -16.84 -13.08 5.83
N ALA A 70 -16.69 -11.78 6.13
CA ALA A 70 -16.17 -10.80 5.19
C ALA A 70 -14.63 -10.81 5.09
N THR A 71 -13.91 -11.27 6.10
CA THR A 71 -12.43 -11.31 6.18
C THR A 71 -11.75 -9.97 5.82
N PRO A 72 -12.19 -8.82 6.37
CA PRO A 72 -11.73 -7.50 5.91
C PRO A 72 -10.22 -7.28 6.08
N GLU A 73 -9.58 -7.92 7.08
CA GLU A 73 -8.14 -7.86 7.30
C GLU A 73 -7.37 -8.44 6.10
N ARG A 74 -7.86 -9.55 5.53
CA ARG A 74 -7.27 -10.20 4.36
C ARG A 74 -7.33 -9.28 3.14
N PHE A 75 -8.47 -8.66 2.90
CA PHE A 75 -8.64 -7.74 1.78
C PHE A 75 -7.79 -6.47 1.93
N ALA A 76 -7.68 -5.92 3.14
CA ALA A 76 -6.79 -4.79 3.39
C ALA A 76 -5.31 -5.15 3.17
N ALA A 77 -4.89 -6.35 3.57
CA ALA A 77 -3.54 -6.85 3.33
C ALA A 77 -3.25 -7.04 1.82
N MET A 78 -4.20 -7.65 1.09
CA MET A 78 -4.08 -7.80 -0.37
C MET A 78 -4.00 -6.44 -1.07
N ALA A 79 -4.87 -5.49 -0.73
CA ALA A 79 -4.82 -4.15 -1.30
C ALA A 79 -3.46 -3.48 -1.08
N LYS A 80 -2.87 -3.61 0.13
CA LYS A 80 -1.53 -3.11 0.40
C LYS A 80 -0.49 -3.71 -0.54
N THR A 81 -0.47 -5.03 -0.68
CA THR A 81 0.46 -5.71 -1.60
C THR A 81 0.23 -5.29 -3.04
N ASP A 82 -1.01 -5.32 -3.52
CA ASP A 82 -1.35 -5.03 -4.91
C ASP A 82 -1.04 -3.57 -5.29
N PHE A 83 -1.30 -2.61 -4.41
CA PHE A 83 -0.91 -1.23 -4.65
C PHE A 83 0.61 -1.03 -4.65
N GLN A 84 1.33 -1.66 -3.71
CA GLN A 84 2.80 -1.59 -3.69
C GLN A 84 3.39 -2.20 -4.98
N THR A 85 2.88 -3.35 -5.40
CA THR A 85 3.25 -4.00 -6.66
C THR A 85 2.91 -3.14 -7.87
N GLY A 86 1.71 -2.55 -7.91
CA GLY A 86 1.30 -1.63 -8.98
C GLY A 86 2.22 -0.42 -9.10
N LEU A 87 2.59 0.22 -7.98
CA LEU A 87 3.54 1.33 -7.96
C LEU A 87 4.93 0.88 -8.45
N MET A 88 5.40 -0.30 -8.06
CA MET A 88 6.65 -0.87 -8.59
C MET A 88 6.58 -1.13 -10.09
N TYR A 89 5.45 -1.62 -10.60
CA TYR A 89 5.26 -1.84 -12.04
C TYR A 89 5.22 -0.53 -12.82
N LEU A 90 4.59 0.52 -12.30
CA LEU A 90 4.64 1.85 -12.90
C LEU A 90 6.07 2.40 -12.95
N VAL A 91 6.82 2.29 -11.85
CA VAL A 91 8.25 2.65 -11.82
C VAL A 91 9.04 1.87 -12.87
N ARG A 92 8.82 0.56 -12.99
CA ARG A 92 9.51 -0.27 -13.98
C ARG A 92 9.12 0.08 -15.42
N ALA A 93 7.87 0.45 -15.68
CA ALA A 93 7.39 0.86 -16.99
C ALA A 93 8.06 2.16 -17.48
N VAL A 94 8.34 3.10 -16.56
CA VAL A 94 9.10 4.32 -16.86
C VAL A 94 10.60 4.02 -16.96
N ALA A 95 11.16 3.31 -15.98
CA ALA A 95 12.61 3.09 -15.88
C ALA A 95 13.18 2.14 -16.94
N GLN A 96 12.37 1.22 -17.47
CA GLN A 96 12.72 0.26 -18.54
C GLN A 96 14.11 -0.38 -18.39
N PRO A 97 14.40 -1.04 -17.24
CA PRO A 97 15.69 -1.70 -17.05
C PRO A 97 15.86 -2.85 -18.04
N THR A 98 17.09 -3.04 -18.55
CA THR A 98 17.42 -4.10 -19.52
C THR A 98 18.03 -5.34 -18.89
N THR A 99 18.30 -5.30 -17.59
CA THR A 99 18.83 -6.43 -16.81
C THR A 99 17.79 -6.88 -15.77
N PHE A 100 17.81 -8.18 -15.45
CA PHE A 100 16.96 -8.80 -14.44
C PHE A 100 17.54 -8.66 -13.03
#